data_AF-A0A679J176-F1
#
_entry.id   AF-A0A679J176-F1
#
_cell.length_a   1.000
_cell.length_b   1.000
_cell.length_c   1.000
_cell.angle_alpha   90.00
_cell.angle_beta   90.00
_cell.angle_gamma   90.00
#
_symmetry.space_group_name_H-M   'P 1'
#
loop_
_entity.id
_entity.type
_entity.pdbx_description
1 polymer ?
#
loop_
_entity_poly.entity_id
_entity_poly.type
_entity_poly.pdbx_seq_one_letter_code
_entity_poly.pdbx_strand_id
1 'polypeptide(L)'
;MENEVDSQVLAVINEKRLSGPRLTPVEIVAKMGVFDARDKPFDHAWLATGDNVIATIWAEWVNVGSGGRWFYLESLDIHHRAGGGERSAQQVQRAKDRLSLLKRTFDAGTGFRAVVQTNRIAILETESNKDAKVSTRVRDDEEWHVARWEPEQKLAVLVRGPRGWTPTDAEVLAARQRGNVPQPLSASASANAAPAGDDKPSPEAVQAAALEYVVKHFTGYGYKAENMTGKGFDLEVSNAKGQTLLRVVVKGTAPGVPSFKLSKEENDCSKREPLWRLLVVTDAGSGVAQHKIYKPTEISSAPGFDPA
;
A
#
# COMPACT_ATOMS: atom_id res chain seq x y z
N MET A 1 8.21 5.15 5.04
CA MET A 1 8.26 4.67 3.64
C MET A 1 9.65 4.30 3.16
N GLU A 2 10.73 5.07 3.34
CA GLU A 2 12.07 4.61 2.89
C GLU A 2 12.49 3.29 3.58
N ASN A 3 12.05 3.05 4.81
CA ASN A 3 12.24 1.78 5.53
C ASN A 3 11.45 0.59 4.93
N GLU A 4 10.49 0.84 4.03
CA GLU A 4 9.71 -0.20 3.30
C GLU A 4 10.32 -0.50 1.93
N VAL A 5 11.32 0.27 1.51
CA VAL A 5 12.05 0.06 0.27
C VAL A 5 13.21 -0.89 0.55
N ASP A 6 13.39 -1.89 -0.31
CA ASP A 6 14.58 -2.74 -0.25
C ASP A 6 15.86 -1.90 -0.25
N SER A 7 16.82 -2.22 0.61
CA SER A 7 18.02 -1.39 0.80
C SER A 7 18.85 -1.25 -0.47
N GLN A 8 18.86 -2.25 -1.36
CA GLN A 8 19.55 -2.16 -2.66
C GLN A 8 18.83 -1.18 -3.60
N VAL A 9 17.50 -1.19 -3.58
CA VAL A 9 16.67 -0.25 -4.35
C VAL A 9 16.87 1.17 -3.85
N LEU A 10 16.83 1.35 -2.54
CA LEU A 10 17.02 2.65 -1.90
C LEU A 10 18.42 3.22 -2.15
N ALA A 11 19.46 2.38 -2.19
CA ALA A 11 20.82 2.81 -2.51
C ALA A 11 20.91 3.42 -3.91
N VAL A 12 20.34 2.76 -4.93
CA VAL A 12 20.30 3.27 -6.32
C VAL A 12 19.49 4.57 -6.40
N ILE A 13 18.35 4.66 -5.71
CA ILE A 13 17.54 5.89 -5.68
C ILE A 13 18.35 7.05 -5.08
N ASN A 14 19.05 6.80 -3.96
CA ASN A 14 19.87 7.81 -3.30
C ASN A 14 21.04 8.25 -4.17
N GLU A 15 21.74 7.32 -4.82
CA GLU A 15 22.83 7.62 -5.75
C GLU A 15 22.35 8.55 -6.88
N LYS A 16 21.22 8.22 -7.51
CA LYS A 16 20.65 9.04 -8.59
C LYS A 16 20.17 10.40 -8.12
N ARG A 17 19.57 10.46 -6.93
CA ARG A 17 19.11 11.72 -6.31
C ARG A 17 20.29 12.65 -5.98
N LEU A 18 21.41 12.09 -5.54
CA LEU A 18 22.60 12.86 -5.13
C LEU A 18 23.48 13.28 -6.31
N SER A 19 23.55 12.46 -7.37
CA SER A 19 24.37 12.73 -8.56
C SER A 19 23.64 13.57 -9.63
N GLY A 20 22.31 13.58 -9.63
CA GLY A 20 21.49 14.27 -10.62
C GLY A 20 21.19 15.74 -10.32
N PRO A 21 20.70 16.51 -11.32
CA PRO A 21 20.19 17.84 -11.09
C PRO A 21 18.97 17.80 -10.15
N ARG A 22 18.85 18.78 -9.25
CA ARG A 22 17.67 18.93 -8.38
C ARG A 22 16.45 19.30 -9.22
N LEU A 23 15.65 18.29 -9.57
CA LEU A 23 14.41 18.43 -10.32
C LEU A 23 13.23 17.98 -9.46
N THR A 24 12.10 18.65 -9.64
CA THR A 24 10.83 18.20 -9.07
C THR A 24 10.33 16.93 -9.76
N PRO A 25 9.47 16.11 -9.11
CA PRO A 25 8.92 14.89 -9.71
C PRO A 25 8.25 15.09 -11.08
N VAL A 26 7.62 16.25 -11.31
CA VAL A 26 6.98 16.59 -12.59
C VAL A 26 8.01 16.97 -13.64
N GLU A 27 9.05 17.73 -13.27
CA GLU A 27 10.13 18.10 -14.20
C GLU A 27 10.92 16.90 -14.71
N ILE A 28 11.08 15.86 -13.87
CA ILE A 28 11.73 14.61 -14.28
C ILE A 28 10.95 13.96 -15.42
N VAL A 29 9.62 13.83 -15.27
CA VAL A 29 8.76 13.23 -16.29
C VAL A 29 8.70 14.10 -17.55
N ALA A 30 8.61 15.43 -17.39
CA ALA A 30 8.63 16.36 -18.51
C ALA A 30 9.93 16.27 -19.32
N LYS A 31 11.10 16.20 -18.67
CA LYS A 31 12.40 16.03 -19.34
C LYS A 31 12.56 14.68 -20.04
N MET A 32 11.74 13.70 -19.71
CA MET A 32 11.70 12.42 -20.43
C MET A 32 10.82 12.48 -21.70
N GLY A 33 10.20 13.63 -22.01
CA GLY A 33 9.46 13.85 -23.26
C GLY A 33 7.93 13.80 -23.12
N VAL A 34 7.41 13.97 -21.90
CA VAL A 34 5.97 14.04 -21.62
C VAL A 34 5.55 15.50 -21.49
N PHE A 35 4.96 16.07 -22.54
CA PHE A 35 4.64 17.50 -22.57
C PHE A 35 3.50 17.89 -21.63
N ASP A 36 2.53 17.01 -21.42
CA ASP A 36 1.35 17.19 -20.56
C ASP A 36 1.57 16.68 -19.12
N ALA A 37 2.83 16.43 -18.72
CA ALA A 37 3.17 15.91 -17.39
C ALA A 37 2.67 16.81 -16.25
N ARG A 38 2.55 18.13 -16.51
CA ARG A 38 2.03 19.11 -15.57
C ARG A 38 0.51 19.06 -15.42
N ASP A 39 -0.19 18.70 -16.49
CA ASP A 39 -1.65 18.64 -16.54
C ASP A 39 -2.17 17.32 -15.97
N LYS A 40 -1.29 16.29 -15.92
CA LYS A 40 -1.57 14.94 -15.41
C LYS A 40 -0.60 14.53 -14.29
N PRO A 41 -0.54 15.28 -13.17
CA PRO A 41 0.46 15.03 -12.12
C PRO A 41 0.24 13.73 -11.34
N PHE A 42 -0.97 13.18 -11.42
CA PHE A 42 -1.40 11.96 -10.72
C PHE A 42 -1.35 10.69 -11.58
N ASP A 43 -0.99 10.83 -12.85
CA ASP A 43 -0.83 9.67 -13.72
C ASP A 43 0.41 8.87 -13.31
N HIS A 44 0.39 7.59 -13.68
CA HIS A 44 1.47 6.65 -13.39
C HIS A 44 2.07 6.07 -14.66
N ALA A 45 1.57 6.44 -15.83
CA ALA A 45 2.16 6.12 -17.11
C ALA A 45 1.79 7.17 -18.14
N TRP A 46 2.67 7.39 -19.10
CA TRP A 46 2.53 8.40 -20.13
C TRP A 46 3.07 7.89 -21.46
N LEU A 47 2.51 8.42 -22.54
CA LEU A 47 3.12 8.35 -23.86
C LEU A 47 4.01 9.58 -24.06
N ALA A 48 5.30 9.36 -24.25
CA ALA A 48 6.26 10.41 -24.53
C ALA A 48 6.51 10.56 -26.03
N THR A 49 7.28 11.57 -26.40
CA THR A 49 7.77 11.74 -27.78
C THR A 49 8.41 10.48 -28.34
N GLY A 50 8.15 10.25 -29.63
CA GLY A 50 8.63 9.07 -30.36
C GLY A 50 7.98 7.76 -29.90
N ASP A 51 6.72 7.82 -29.46
CA ASP A 51 5.93 6.65 -29.02
C ASP A 51 6.52 5.87 -27.83
N ASN A 52 7.42 6.49 -27.08
CA ASN A 52 8.05 5.86 -25.94
C ASN A 52 7.09 5.85 -24.75
N VAL A 53 6.87 4.67 -24.16
CA VAL A 53 6.13 4.57 -22.90
C VAL A 53 7.03 4.93 -21.73
N ILE A 54 6.50 5.73 -20.82
CA ILE A 54 7.09 5.99 -19.51
C ILE A 54 6.14 5.48 -18.44
N ALA A 55 6.63 4.75 -17.46
CA ALA A 55 5.82 4.27 -16.34
C ALA A 55 6.49 4.54 -14.99
N THR A 56 5.69 4.88 -13.99
CA THR A 56 6.13 4.92 -12.60
C THR A 56 6.31 3.50 -12.06
N ILE A 57 7.42 3.27 -11.38
CA ILE A 57 7.70 2.08 -10.58
C ILE A 57 7.77 2.52 -9.12
N TRP A 58 6.88 1.98 -8.30
CA TRP A 58 6.83 2.29 -6.88
C TRP A 58 7.91 1.49 -6.17
N ALA A 59 8.88 2.18 -5.58
CA ALA A 59 10.09 1.57 -5.03
C ALA A 59 9.76 0.62 -3.87
N GLU A 60 8.74 0.94 -3.08
CA GLU A 60 8.24 0.12 -1.97
C GLU A 60 7.68 -1.22 -2.46
N TRP A 61 7.36 -1.33 -3.75
CA TRP A 61 6.80 -2.51 -4.39
C TRP A 61 7.79 -3.23 -5.31
N VAL A 62 9.02 -2.73 -5.41
CA VAL A 62 10.10 -3.42 -6.11
C VAL A 62 10.60 -4.58 -5.26
N ASN A 63 10.75 -5.73 -5.91
CA ASN A 63 11.29 -6.94 -5.32
C ASN A 63 12.67 -7.21 -5.93
N VAL A 64 13.63 -7.58 -5.10
CA VAL A 64 14.97 -7.99 -5.53
C VAL A 64 15.02 -9.53 -5.53
N GLY A 65 15.12 -10.10 -6.73
CA GLY A 65 15.28 -11.54 -6.95
C GLY A 65 16.74 -11.95 -6.99
N SER A 66 16.95 -13.21 -7.38
CA SER A 66 18.27 -13.82 -7.58
C SER A 66 19.22 -12.93 -8.41
N GLY A 67 20.47 -12.84 -7.94
CA GLY A 67 21.50 -12.04 -8.60
C GLY A 67 21.29 -10.52 -8.52
N GLY A 68 20.45 -10.02 -7.61
CA GLY A 68 20.19 -8.59 -7.44
C GLY A 68 19.27 -8.00 -8.52
N ARG A 69 18.59 -8.85 -9.29
CA ARG A 69 17.70 -8.43 -10.39
C ARG A 69 16.37 -7.95 -9.83
N TRP A 70 15.89 -6.82 -10.33
CA TRP A 70 14.65 -6.23 -9.84
C TRP A 70 13.46 -6.67 -10.67
N PHE A 71 12.36 -6.93 -9.99
CA PHE A 71 11.07 -7.14 -10.60
C PHE A 71 9.98 -6.44 -9.81
N TYR A 72 8.86 -6.20 -10.49
CA TYR A 72 7.70 -5.51 -9.95
C TYR A 72 6.45 -6.25 -10.40
N LEU A 73 5.49 -6.40 -9.48
CA LEU A 73 4.22 -7.05 -9.77
C LEU A 73 3.16 -5.98 -10.04
N GLU A 74 2.62 -5.96 -11.26
CA GLU A 74 1.54 -5.06 -11.65
C GLU A 74 0.20 -5.79 -11.59
N SER A 75 -0.76 -5.22 -10.86
CA SER A 75 -2.13 -5.72 -10.85
C SER A 75 -2.83 -5.41 -12.17
N LEU A 76 -3.42 -6.43 -12.80
CA LEU A 76 -4.34 -6.26 -13.94
C LEU A 76 -5.78 -6.01 -13.49
N ASP A 77 -6.08 -6.10 -12.18
CA ASP A 77 -7.36 -5.68 -11.64
C ASP A 77 -7.43 -4.16 -11.64
N ILE A 78 -8.29 -3.59 -12.50
CA ILE A 78 -8.53 -2.15 -12.59
C ILE A 78 -9.55 -1.64 -11.58
N HIS A 79 -10.32 -2.53 -10.95
CA HIS A 79 -11.44 -2.17 -10.07
C HIS A 79 -11.02 -2.13 -8.60
N HIS A 80 -9.99 -2.90 -8.22
CA HIS A 80 -9.56 -3.03 -6.83
C HIS A 80 -8.16 -2.49 -6.61
N ARG A 81 -7.94 -1.90 -5.44
CA ARG A 81 -6.62 -1.43 -4.96
C ARG A 81 -5.81 -2.61 -4.39
N ALA A 82 -4.49 -2.47 -4.32
CA ALA A 82 -3.59 -3.53 -3.83
C ALA A 82 -3.90 -4.00 -2.39
N GLY A 83 -4.34 -3.10 -1.52
CA GLY A 83 -4.73 -3.40 -0.13
C GLY A 83 -6.21 -3.75 0.05
N GLY A 84 -6.97 -3.85 -1.04
CA GLY A 84 -8.43 -4.06 -1.01
C GLY A 84 -9.25 -2.76 -1.12
N GLY A 85 -10.54 -2.95 -1.39
CA GLY A 85 -11.51 -1.88 -1.64
C GLY A 85 -11.52 -1.36 -3.07
N GLU A 86 -12.65 -0.81 -3.47
CA GLU A 86 -12.89 -0.34 -4.84
C GLU A 86 -12.11 0.93 -5.18
N ARG A 87 -11.74 1.03 -6.45
CA ARG A 87 -11.22 2.25 -7.06
C ARG A 87 -12.38 3.14 -7.51
N SER A 88 -12.25 4.44 -7.25
CA SER A 88 -13.07 5.48 -7.86
C SER A 88 -12.96 5.48 -9.39
N ALA A 89 -13.93 6.09 -10.08
CA ALA A 89 -13.93 6.17 -11.55
C ALA A 89 -12.64 6.75 -12.15
N GLN A 90 -12.06 7.77 -11.50
CA GLN A 90 -10.79 8.37 -11.96
C GLN A 90 -9.60 7.42 -11.76
N GLN A 91 -9.57 6.67 -10.65
CA GLN A 91 -8.53 5.67 -10.40
C GLN A 91 -8.65 4.50 -11.38
N VAL A 92 -9.87 4.06 -11.70
CA VAL A 92 -10.13 3.05 -12.73
C VAL A 92 -9.61 3.53 -14.09
N GLN A 93 -9.87 4.78 -14.47
CA GLN A 93 -9.38 5.32 -15.74
C GLN A 93 -7.86 5.36 -15.79
N ARG A 94 -7.18 5.85 -14.74
CA ARG A 94 -5.71 5.84 -14.67
C ARG A 94 -5.13 4.44 -14.73
N ALA A 95 -5.78 3.46 -14.08
CA ALA A 95 -5.37 2.06 -14.15
C ALA A 95 -5.52 1.51 -15.58
N LYS A 96 -6.64 1.79 -16.25
CA LYS A 96 -6.84 1.41 -17.67
C LYS A 96 -5.77 2.00 -18.58
N ASP A 97 -5.48 3.31 -18.43
CA ASP A 97 -4.50 4.00 -19.26
C ASP A 97 -3.10 3.43 -19.05
N ARG A 98 -2.71 3.19 -17.80
CA ARG A 98 -1.43 2.53 -17.47
C ARG A 98 -1.33 1.12 -18.06
N LEU A 99 -2.34 0.28 -17.84
CA LEU A 99 -2.32 -1.08 -18.35
C LEU A 99 -2.33 -1.13 -19.89
N SER A 100 -3.04 -0.22 -20.54
CA SER A 100 -3.03 -0.09 -22.00
C SER A 100 -1.63 0.21 -22.53
N LEU A 101 -0.90 1.14 -21.91
CA LEU A 101 0.47 1.48 -22.29
C LEU A 101 1.46 0.34 -22.01
N LEU A 102 1.36 -0.34 -20.85
CA LEU A 102 2.21 -1.50 -20.54
C LEU A 102 1.92 -2.69 -21.46
N LYS A 103 0.65 -2.92 -21.79
CA LYS A 103 0.25 -3.98 -22.73
C LYS A 103 0.76 -3.69 -24.14
N ARG A 104 0.72 -2.42 -24.56
CA ARG A 104 1.31 -1.99 -25.84
C ARG A 104 2.80 -2.35 -25.93
N THR A 105 3.59 -2.11 -24.87
CA THR A 105 5.01 -2.48 -24.90
C THR A 105 5.22 -3.99 -24.87
N PHE A 106 4.40 -4.72 -24.11
CA PHE A 106 4.43 -6.19 -24.10
C PHE A 106 4.15 -6.77 -25.49
N ASP A 107 3.08 -6.32 -26.15
CA ASP A 107 2.66 -6.83 -27.46
C ASP A 107 3.65 -6.47 -28.57
N ALA A 108 4.29 -5.31 -28.46
CA ALA A 108 5.37 -4.93 -29.37
C ALA A 108 6.70 -5.64 -29.08
N GLY A 109 6.82 -6.37 -27.97
CA GLY A 109 8.07 -6.93 -27.51
C GLY A 109 9.13 -5.85 -27.24
N THR A 110 8.74 -4.67 -26.78
CA THR A 110 9.63 -3.55 -26.47
C THR A 110 9.64 -3.23 -24.97
N GLY A 111 10.68 -2.53 -24.52
CA GLY A 111 10.74 -1.99 -23.17
C GLY A 111 10.01 -0.67 -23.03
N PHE A 112 9.93 -0.18 -21.81
CA PHE A 112 9.51 1.16 -21.44
C PHE A 112 10.57 1.82 -20.55
N ARG A 113 10.54 3.15 -20.49
CA ARG A 113 11.41 3.92 -19.58
C ARG A 113 10.70 4.08 -18.23
N ALA A 114 11.43 3.93 -17.13
CA ALA A 114 10.83 4.02 -15.81
C ALA A 114 11.23 5.30 -15.07
N VAL A 115 10.31 5.77 -14.23
CA VAL A 115 10.65 6.63 -13.09
C VAL A 115 10.42 5.84 -11.81
N VAL A 116 11.46 5.68 -11.00
CA VAL A 116 11.36 5.00 -9.70
C VAL A 116 10.98 6.05 -8.65
N GLN A 117 9.96 5.75 -7.86
CA GLN A 117 9.34 6.69 -6.93
C GLN A 117 9.28 6.12 -5.51
N THR A 118 9.61 6.95 -4.53
CA THR A 118 9.24 6.74 -3.12
C THR A 118 8.22 7.77 -2.67
N ASN A 119 7.36 7.40 -1.74
CA ASN A 119 6.27 8.25 -1.25
C ASN A 119 6.52 8.69 0.20
N ARG A 120 5.89 9.79 0.62
CA ARG A 120 5.92 10.21 2.03
C ARG A 120 4.81 9.59 2.87
N ILE A 121 3.84 8.98 2.20
CA ILE A 121 2.68 8.29 2.78
C ILE A 121 2.55 6.90 2.14
N ALA A 122 1.71 6.04 2.71
CA ALA A 122 1.46 4.71 2.16
C ALA A 122 0.96 4.78 0.71
N ILE A 123 1.32 3.79 -0.10
CA ILE A 123 0.92 3.73 -1.52
C ILE A 123 -0.61 3.72 -1.67
N LEU A 124 -1.30 3.01 -0.77
CA LEU A 124 -2.76 2.93 -0.74
C LEU A 124 -3.42 4.29 -0.49
N GLU A 125 -2.76 5.18 0.25
CA GLU A 125 -3.21 6.55 0.46
C GLU A 125 -2.82 7.45 -0.71
N THR A 126 -1.70 7.16 -1.38
CA THR A 126 -1.23 7.91 -2.56
C THR A 126 -2.20 7.78 -3.72
N GLU A 127 -2.80 6.60 -3.93
CA GLU A 127 -3.81 6.43 -4.99
C GLU A 127 -5.07 7.28 -4.76
N SER A 128 -5.41 7.58 -3.51
CA SER A 128 -6.67 8.22 -3.10
C SER A 128 -6.54 9.70 -2.69
N ASN A 129 -5.32 10.21 -2.51
CA ASN A 129 -5.09 11.55 -2.00
C ASN A 129 -4.41 12.45 -3.05
N LYS A 130 -5.13 13.48 -3.50
CA LYS A 130 -4.60 14.52 -4.40
C LYS A 130 -3.44 15.33 -3.79
N ASP A 131 -3.32 15.33 -2.47
CA ASP A 131 -2.25 15.99 -1.73
C ASP A 131 -1.11 15.01 -1.38
N ALA A 132 -1.15 13.78 -1.90
CA ALA A 132 -0.11 12.79 -1.67
C ALA A 132 1.25 13.31 -2.16
N LYS A 133 2.12 13.62 -1.21
CA LYS A 133 3.45 14.16 -1.50
C LYS A 133 4.38 13.01 -1.88
N VAL A 134 4.72 12.94 -3.16
CA VAL A 134 5.86 12.17 -3.64
C VAL A 134 7.10 12.59 -2.84
N SER A 135 7.83 11.63 -2.27
CA SER A 135 9.05 11.92 -1.52
C SER A 135 10.20 12.18 -2.46
N THR A 136 10.51 11.18 -3.28
CA THR A 136 11.56 11.22 -4.29
C THR A 136 11.04 10.55 -5.56
N ARG A 137 11.37 11.11 -6.71
CA ARG A 137 11.24 10.45 -8.01
C ARG A 137 12.59 10.57 -8.70
N VAL A 138 13.09 9.49 -9.29
CA VAL A 138 14.32 9.50 -10.08
C VAL A 138 14.05 8.78 -11.41
N ARG A 139 14.71 9.23 -12.47
CA ARG A 139 14.71 8.49 -13.73
C ARG A 139 15.51 7.21 -13.54
N ASP A 140 14.95 6.08 -13.99
CA ASP A 140 15.75 4.88 -14.18
C ASP A 140 16.36 4.88 -15.59
N ASP A 141 17.60 4.44 -15.69
CA ASP A 141 18.34 4.40 -16.96
C ASP A 141 18.41 3.00 -17.52
N GLU A 142 18.16 1.99 -16.69
CA GLU A 142 17.97 0.62 -17.14
C GLU A 142 16.62 0.48 -17.86
N GLU A 143 16.60 -0.35 -18.89
CA GLU A 143 15.35 -0.75 -19.55
C GLU A 143 14.46 -1.48 -18.55
N TRP A 144 13.17 -1.15 -18.56
CA TRP A 144 12.15 -1.99 -17.96
C TRP A 144 11.31 -2.63 -19.06
N HIS A 145 10.85 -3.85 -18.84
CA HIS A 145 9.96 -4.53 -19.78
C HIS A 145 8.97 -5.43 -19.05
N VAL A 146 7.85 -5.72 -19.71
CA VAL A 146 6.88 -6.70 -19.22
C VAL A 146 7.38 -8.08 -19.62
N ALA A 147 7.78 -8.89 -18.64
CA ALA A 147 8.26 -10.26 -18.86
C ALA A 147 7.13 -11.27 -18.96
N ARG A 148 6.04 -11.06 -18.21
CA ARG A 148 4.83 -11.91 -18.25
C ARG A 148 3.56 -11.07 -18.18
N TRP A 149 2.54 -11.50 -18.90
CA TRP A 149 1.19 -10.95 -18.85
C TRP A 149 0.22 -12.09 -18.61
N GLU A 150 -0.41 -12.13 -17.44
CA GLU A 150 -1.21 -13.26 -16.94
C GLU A 150 -2.63 -12.78 -16.56
N PRO A 151 -3.53 -12.60 -17.55
CA PRO A 151 -4.90 -12.10 -17.32
C PRO A 151 -5.70 -12.93 -16.32
N GLU A 152 -5.55 -14.26 -16.38
CA GLU A 152 -6.26 -15.21 -15.54
C GLU A 152 -5.87 -15.06 -14.07
N GLN A 153 -4.62 -14.67 -13.82
CA GLN A 153 -4.11 -14.39 -12.48
C GLN A 153 -4.22 -12.91 -12.11
N LYS A 154 -4.78 -12.09 -12.99
CA LYS A 154 -4.81 -10.63 -12.90
C LYS A 154 -3.45 -10.01 -12.58
N LEU A 155 -2.38 -10.53 -13.18
CA LEU A 155 -1.00 -10.13 -12.89
C LEU A 155 -0.23 -9.83 -14.18
N ALA A 156 0.63 -8.81 -14.15
CA ALA A 156 1.79 -8.73 -15.03
C ALA A 156 3.10 -8.66 -14.21
N VAL A 157 4.17 -9.25 -14.75
CA VAL A 157 5.51 -9.23 -14.16
C VAL A 157 6.39 -8.29 -14.95
N LEU A 158 6.84 -7.22 -14.31
CA LEU A 158 7.72 -6.20 -14.89
C LEU A 158 9.14 -6.46 -14.40
N VAL A 159 10.12 -6.35 -15.28
CA VAL A 159 11.52 -6.68 -15.00
C VAL A 159 12.42 -5.52 -15.40
N ARG A 160 13.44 -5.25 -14.57
CA ARG A 160 14.51 -4.29 -14.86
C ARG A 160 15.74 -4.96 -15.47
N GLY A 161 16.36 -4.27 -16.42
CA GLY A 161 17.63 -4.65 -17.05
C GLY A 161 17.47 -5.63 -18.22
N PRO A 162 18.53 -6.38 -18.56
CA PRO A 162 18.58 -7.23 -19.76
C PRO A 162 17.41 -8.20 -19.86
N ARG A 163 16.91 -8.39 -21.09
CA ARG A 163 15.82 -9.32 -21.41
C ARG A 163 16.25 -10.78 -21.24
N GLY A 164 15.26 -11.67 -21.13
CA GLY A 164 15.46 -13.12 -21.01
C GLY A 164 15.54 -13.62 -19.57
N TRP A 165 15.63 -12.73 -18.58
CA TRP A 165 15.45 -13.08 -17.18
C TRP A 165 14.00 -12.86 -16.74
N THR A 166 13.48 -13.78 -15.92
CA THR A 166 12.18 -13.67 -15.26
C THR A 166 12.31 -14.22 -13.83
N PRO A 167 11.66 -13.62 -12.83
CA PRO A 167 11.64 -14.19 -11.48
C PRO A 167 11.03 -15.58 -11.49
N THR A 168 11.48 -16.43 -10.58
CA THR A 168 10.90 -17.76 -10.34
C THR A 168 9.49 -17.63 -9.77
N ASP A 169 8.67 -18.67 -9.93
CA ASP A 169 7.29 -18.65 -9.40
C ASP A 169 7.27 -18.52 -7.87
N ALA A 170 8.29 -19.03 -7.18
CA ALA A 170 8.47 -18.84 -5.74
C ALA A 170 8.75 -17.37 -5.37
N GLU A 171 9.60 -16.68 -6.14
CA GLU A 171 9.85 -15.24 -5.95
C GLU A 171 8.59 -14.41 -6.25
N VAL A 172 7.84 -14.76 -7.29
CA VAL A 172 6.55 -14.11 -7.61
C VAL A 172 5.54 -14.33 -6.49
N LEU A 173 5.43 -15.55 -5.95
CA LEU A 173 4.52 -15.87 -4.85
C LEU A 173 4.89 -15.09 -3.59
N ALA A 174 6.17 -15.04 -3.22
CA ALA A 174 6.66 -14.28 -2.08
C ALA A 174 6.43 -12.76 -2.26
N ALA A 175 6.57 -12.25 -3.49
CA ALA A 175 6.25 -10.85 -3.81
C ALA A 175 4.75 -10.55 -3.72
N ARG A 176 3.87 -11.49 -4.13
CA ARG A 176 2.41 -11.32 -3.97
C ARG A 176 2.01 -11.23 -2.50
N GLN A 177 2.64 -12.01 -1.63
CA GLN A 177 2.38 -11.98 -0.18
C GLN A 177 2.79 -10.65 0.48
N ARG A 178 3.71 -9.90 -0.13
CA ARG A 178 4.14 -8.57 0.35
C ARG A 178 3.19 -7.41 0.01
N GLY A 179 2.12 -7.65 -0.76
CA GLY A 179 0.93 -6.78 -0.75
C GLY A 179 0.81 -5.74 -1.87
N ASN A 180 1.01 -6.12 -3.13
CA ASN A 180 0.95 -5.18 -4.28
C ASN A 180 -0.07 -5.60 -5.35
N VAL A 181 -0.63 -6.81 -5.23
CA VAL A 181 -1.58 -7.41 -6.17
C VAL A 181 -2.74 -7.94 -5.35
N PRO A 182 -4.00 -7.63 -5.71
CA PRO A 182 -5.15 -8.24 -5.07
C PRO A 182 -5.01 -9.76 -5.16
N GLN A 183 -4.95 -10.43 -4.01
CA GLN A 183 -4.91 -11.88 -4.03
C GLN A 183 -6.20 -12.38 -4.68
N PRO A 184 -6.14 -13.31 -5.66
CA PRO A 184 -7.32 -14.09 -5.99
C PRO A 184 -7.83 -14.66 -4.66
N LEU A 185 -9.13 -14.51 -4.40
CA LEU A 185 -9.82 -15.34 -3.41
C LEU A 185 -9.64 -16.78 -3.88
N SER A 186 -8.52 -17.41 -3.53
CA SER A 186 -8.31 -18.79 -3.88
C SER A 186 -9.31 -19.59 -3.06
N ALA A 187 -10.09 -20.40 -3.75
CA ALA A 187 -10.88 -21.49 -3.20
C ALA A 187 -9.98 -22.60 -2.58
N SER A 188 -8.82 -22.23 -2.05
CA SER A 188 -7.85 -23.08 -1.39
C SER A 188 -7.50 -22.50 -0.02
N ALA A 189 -8.53 -22.16 0.75
CA ALA A 189 -8.49 -22.24 2.21
C ALA A 189 -9.50 -23.30 2.71
N SER A 190 -9.88 -24.24 1.83
CA SER A 190 -10.63 -25.45 2.18
C SER A 190 -9.72 -26.66 2.16
N ALA A 191 -8.71 -26.71 3.04
CA ALA A 191 -8.04 -27.95 3.45
C ALA A 191 -6.99 -27.66 4.55
N ASN A 192 -7.47 -27.28 5.72
CA ASN A 192 -6.96 -27.86 6.96
C ASN A 192 -8.15 -27.97 7.90
N ALA A 193 -8.86 -29.09 7.76
CA ALA A 193 -9.93 -29.47 8.67
C ALA A 193 -9.32 -29.78 10.04
N ALA A 194 -9.58 -28.90 11.00
CA ALA A 194 -9.95 -29.26 12.37
C ALA A 194 -11.36 -28.67 12.60
N PRO A 195 -12.17 -29.29 13.47
CA PRO A 195 -13.53 -29.72 13.13
C PRO A 195 -14.53 -28.57 13.00
N ALA A 196 -15.58 -28.86 12.24
CA ALA A 196 -16.80 -28.07 12.15
C ALA A 196 -17.29 -27.66 13.55
N GLY A 197 -17.24 -26.36 13.81
CA GLY A 197 -17.98 -25.68 14.85
C GLY A 197 -18.51 -24.37 14.25
N ASP A 198 -19.80 -24.09 14.47
CA ASP A 198 -20.51 -22.86 14.08
C ASP A 198 -19.98 -21.60 14.81
N ASP A 199 -18.66 -21.37 14.84
CA ASP A 199 -18.09 -20.22 15.52
C ASP A 199 -18.01 -19.03 14.56
N LYS A 200 -19.10 -18.26 14.51
CA LYS A 200 -18.99 -16.84 14.19
C LYS A 200 -17.93 -16.23 15.13
N PRO A 201 -16.97 -15.44 14.64
CA PRO A 201 -15.94 -14.87 15.49
C PRO A 201 -16.59 -14.04 16.61
N SER A 202 -16.23 -14.33 17.86
CA SER A 202 -16.74 -13.59 19.01
C SER A 202 -16.25 -12.14 18.98
N PRO A 203 -17.00 -11.19 19.57
CA PRO A 203 -16.54 -9.79 19.66
C PRO A 203 -15.14 -9.64 20.29
N GLU A 204 -14.81 -10.50 21.25
CA GLU A 204 -13.50 -10.53 21.91
C GLU A 204 -12.39 -10.96 20.94
N ALA A 205 -12.64 -11.97 20.10
CA ALA A 205 -11.68 -12.42 19.09
C ALA A 205 -11.43 -11.35 18.02
N VAL A 206 -12.49 -10.66 17.57
CA VAL A 206 -12.40 -9.54 16.62
C VAL A 206 -11.61 -8.37 17.23
N GLN A 207 -11.85 -8.07 18.52
CA GLN A 207 -11.14 -7.02 19.23
C GLN A 207 -9.65 -7.34 19.43
N ALA A 208 -9.32 -8.58 19.79
CA ALA A 208 -7.94 -9.03 19.92
C ALA A 208 -7.19 -8.96 18.58
N ALA A 209 -7.83 -9.39 17.50
CA ALA A 209 -7.26 -9.32 16.16
C ALA A 209 -7.05 -7.85 15.69
N ALA A 210 -7.96 -6.94 16.04
CA ALA A 210 -7.79 -5.52 15.76
C ALA A 210 -6.60 -4.92 16.53
N LEU A 211 -6.44 -5.26 17.80
CA LEU A 211 -5.29 -4.82 18.61
C LEU A 211 -3.97 -5.34 18.03
N GLU A 212 -3.90 -6.62 17.70
CA GLU A 212 -2.71 -7.22 17.09
C GLU A 212 -2.37 -6.55 15.75
N TYR A 213 -3.37 -6.30 14.91
CA TYR A 213 -3.21 -5.58 13.65
C TYR A 213 -2.59 -4.19 13.87
N VAL A 214 -3.10 -3.42 14.83
CA VAL A 214 -2.62 -2.06 15.11
C VAL A 214 -1.20 -2.06 15.68
N VAL A 215 -0.88 -2.99 16.57
CA VAL A 215 0.49 -3.14 17.10
C VAL A 215 1.45 -3.49 15.95
N LYS A 216 1.11 -4.46 15.11
CA LYS A 216 1.92 -4.82 13.92
C LYS A 216 2.09 -3.63 12.96
N HIS A 217 1.02 -2.87 12.73
CA HIS A 217 1.06 -1.67 11.90
C HIS A 217 2.10 -0.68 12.44
N PHE A 218 1.95 -0.19 13.68
CA PHE A 218 2.86 0.81 14.23
C PHE A 218 4.30 0.32 14.39
N THR A 219 4.49 -0.93 14.83
CA THR A 219 5.83 -1.53 14.95
C THR A 219 6.49 -1.72 13.58
N GLY A 220 5.72 -2.05 12.54
CA GLY A 220 6.19 -2.10 11.15
C GLY A 220 6.72 -0.74 10.65
N TYR A 221 6.17 0.38 11.13
CA TYR A 221 6.67 1.73 10.84
C TYR A 221 7.82 2.19 11.76
N GLY A 222 8.31 1.32 12.65
CA GLY A 222 9.39 1.66 13.58
C GLY A 222 8.93 2.51 14.78
N TYR A 223 7.62 2.57 15.04
CA TYR A 223 7.08 3.14 16.27
C TYR A 223 6.98 2.08 17.36
N LYS A 224 7.12 2.50 18.61
CA LYS A 224 6.88 1.65 19.76
C LYS A 224 5.40 1.78 20.14
N ALA A 225 4.65 0.67 20.13
CA ALA A 225 3.26 0.61 20.58
C ALA A 225 3.18 -0.21 21.86
N GLU A 226 2.96 0.46 23.00
CA GLU A 226 2.86 -0.18 24.31
C GLU A 226 1.41 -0.34 24.75
N ASN A 227 1.09 -1.48 25.34
CA ASN A 227 -0.25 -1.74 25.88
C ASN A 227 -0.45 -0.98 27.20
N MET A 228 -1.56 -0.24 27.27
CA MET A 228 -1.89 0.69 28.35
C MET A 228 -3.29 0.41 28.93
N THR A 229 -3.69 -0.86 28.97
CA THR A 229 -4.99 -1.31 29.49
C THR A 229 -5.35 -0.61 30.81
N GLY A 230 -6.57 -0.08 30.90
CA GLY A 230 -7.10 0.58 32.11
C GLY A 230 -6.79 2.08 32.27
N LYS A 231 -6.46 2.77 31.16
CA LYS A 231 -6.25 4.25 31.16
C LYS A 231 -7.19 5.00 30.19
N GLY A 232 -8.30 4.41 29.79
CA GLY A 232 -9.20 4.96 28.77
C GLY A 232 -8.64 4.96 27.34
N PHE A 233 -7.52 4.26 27.11
CA PHE A 233 -6.95 3.93 25.80
C PHE A 233 -6.19 2.60 25.88
N ASP A 234 -6.06 1.92 24.74
CA ASP A 234 -5.48 0.58 24.65
C ASP A 234 -3.96 0.64 24.43
N LEU A 235 -3.50 1.59 23.62
CA LEU A 235 -2.11 1.69 23.19
C LEU A 235 -1.55 3.10 23.38
N GLU A 236 -0.30 3.20 23.83
CA GLU A 236 0.50 4.40 23.67
C GLU A 236 1.53 4.18 22.56
N VAL A 237 1.53 5.07 21.55
CA VAL A 237 2.43 4.99 20.41
C VAL A 237 3.49 6.09 20.53
N SER A 238 4.75 5.72 20.50
CA SER A 238 5.89 6.64 20.59
C SER A 238 6.90 6.44 19.46
N ASN A 239 7.67 7.48 19.15
CA ASN A 239 8.77 7.39 18.19
C ASN A 239 10.04 6.78 18.82
N ALA A 240 11.05 6.52 17.99
CA ALA A 240 12.35 5.99 18.43
C ALA A 240 13.08 6.88 19.45
N LYS A 241 12.67 8.14 19.62
CA LYS A 241 13.21 9.08 20.62
C LYS A 241 12.41 9.07 21.94
N GLY A 242 11.41 8.20 22.07
CA GLY A 242 10.57 8.08 23.25
C GLY A 242 9.48 9.16 23.38
N GLN A 243 9.26 9.98 22.34
CA GLN A 243 8.18 10.96 22.37
C GLN A 243 6.85 10.27 22.05
N THR A 244 5.88 10.38 22.95
CA THR A 244 4.50 9.95 22.72
C THR A 244 3.86 10.74 21.58
N LEU A 245 3.35 10.04 20.60
CA LEU A 245 2.68 10.60 19.42
C LEU A 245 1.16 10.44 19.50
N LEU A 246 0.69 9.28 19.94
CA LEU A 246 -0.73 8.94 20.00
C LEU A 246 -1.05 8.12 21.24
N ARG A 247 -2.26 8.29 21.77
CA ARG A 247 -2.90 7.39 22.72
C ARG A 247 -4.16 6.85 22.05
N VAL A 248 -4.22 5.56 21.81
CA VAL A 248 -5.17 4.99 20.85
C VAL A 248 -6.12 4.02 21.53
N VAL A 249 -7.41 4.23 21.34
CA VAL A 249 -8.43 3.19 21.51
C VAL A 249 -8.60 2.47 20.18
N VAL A 250 -8.50 1.15 20.19
CA VAL A 250 -8.66 0.29 19.02
C VAL A 250 -10.03 -0.36 19.09
N LYS A 251 -10.76 -0.38 17.97
CA LYS A 251 -12.02 -1.12 17.86
C LYS A 251 -12.04 -1.93 16.57
N GLY A 252 -12.40 -3.20 16.66
CA GLY A 252 -12.51 -4.08 15.50
C GLY A 252 -13.96 -4.25 15.01
N THR A 253 -14.14 -4.36 13.70
CA THR A 253 -15.40 -4.84 13.10
C THR A 253 -15.09 -6.00 12.14
N ALA A 254 -16.04 -6.92 11.97
CA ALA A 254 -15.93 -8.05 11.04
C ALA A 254 -17.33 -8.55 10.62
N PRO A 255 -17.45 -9.37 9.57
CA PRO A 255 -18.70 -10.06 9.24
C PRO A 255 -19.17 -10.93 10.42
N GLY A 256 -20.15 -10.44 11.18
CA GLY A 256 -20.64 -11.06 12.42
C GLY A 256 -20.51 -10.18 13.68
N VAL A 257 -19.59 -9.20 13.66
CA VAL A 257 -19.41 -8.18 14.70
C VAL A 257 -19.32 -6.81 13.99
N PRO A 258 -20.45 -6.26 13.50
CA PRO A 258 -20.44 -5.09 12.63
C PRO A 258 -20.31 -3.76 13.41
N SER A 259 -20.49 -3.79 14.73
CA SER A 259 -20.56 -2.60 15.56
C SER A 259 -19.70 -2.69 16.81
N PHE A 260 -19.30 -1.53 17.32
CA PHE A 260 -18.56 -1.39 18.56
C PHE A 260 -19.09 -0.22 19.38
N LYS A 261 -18.79 -0.25 20.68
CA LYS A 261 -19.09 0.83 21.63
C LYS A 261 -17.80 1.35 22.25
N LEU A 262 -17.83 2.62 22.63
CA LEU A 262 -16.83 3.17 23.54
C LEU A 262 -17.31 2.97 24.98
N SER A 263 -16.41 2.55 25.86
CA SER A 263 -16.68 2.55 27.29
C SER A 263 -16.82 3.99 27.79
N LYS A 264 -17.44 4.17 28.96
CA LYS A 264 -17.54 5.50 29.59
C LYS A 264 -16.15 6.12 29.81
N GLU A 265 -15.19 5.31 30.23
CA GLU A 265 -13.82 5.76 30.48
C GLU A 265 -13.12 6.18 29.18
N GLU A 266 -13.30 5.43 28.09
CA GLU A 266 -12.75 5.78 26.77
C GLU A 266 -13.35 7.09 26.25
N ASN A 267 -14.67 7.25 26.38
CA ASN A 267 -15.38 8.46 25.97
C ASN A 267 -14.94 9.68 26.79
N ASP A 268 -14.84 9.53 28.11
CA ASP A 268 -14.38 10.61 29.00
C ASP A 268 -12.90 10.92 28.75
N CYS A 269 -12.05 9.92 28.49
CA CYS A 269 -10.64 10.09 28.14
C CYS A 269 -10.46 10.86 26.82
N SER A 270 -11.29 10.57 25.81
CA SER A 270 -11.25 11.25 24.50
C SER A 270 -11.42 12.77 24.58
N LYS A 271 -12.10 13.28 25.63
CA LYS A 271 -12.36 14.71 25.83
C LYS A 271 -11.20 15.44 26.55
N ARG A 272 -10.36 14.70 27.28
CA ARG A 272 -9.34 15.26 28.19
C ARG A 272 -7.92 15.01 27.74
N GLU A 273 -7.66 13.98 26.93
CA GLU A 273 -6.34 13.61 26.44
C GLU A 273 -6.13 14.10 24.99
N PRO A 274 -5.28 15.12 24.75
CA PRO A 274 -5.10 15.70 23.41
C PRO A 274 -4.56 14.73 22.35
N LEU A 275 -3.78 13.74 22.77
CA LEU A 275 -3.21 12.72 21.88
C LEU A 275 -4.16 11.54 21.65
N TRP A 276 -5.35 11.56 22.27
CA TRP A 276 -6.32 10.48 22.18
C TRP A 276 -6.87 10.35 20.77
N ARG A 277 -6.86 9.15 20.19
CA ARG A 277 -7.49 8.84 18.91
C ARG A 277 -8.26 7.52 18.99
N LEU A 278 -9.33 7.44 18.21
CA LEU A 278 -10.02 6.18 17.94
C LEU A 278 -9.46 5.60 16.65
N LEU A 279 -9.11 4.32 16.65
CA LEU A 279 -8.62 3.61 15.48
C LEU A 279 -9.52 2.41 15.24
N VAL A 280 -10.27 2.46 14.15
CA VAL A 280 -11.23 1.40 13.79
C VAL A 280 -10.59 0.50 12.75
N VAL A 281 -10.51 -0.79 13.04
CA VAL A 281 -10.02 -1.83 12.13
C VAL A 281 -11.24 -2.56 11.54
N THR A 282 -11.47 -2.36 10.25
CA THR A 282 -12.52 -3.05 9.48
C THR A 282 -12.02 -4.39 8.99
N ASP A 283 -12.88 -5.41 9.02
CA ASP A 283 -12.57 -6.81 8.69
C ASP A 283 -11.42 -7.39 9.53
N ALA A 284 -11.40 -7.05 10.83
CA ALA A 284 -10.36 -7.49 11.76
C ALA A 284 -10.30 -9.02 11.85
N GLY A 285 -9.08 -9.56 11.81
CA GLY A 285 -8.82 -11.01 11.77
C GLY A 285 -8.81 -11.61 10.35
N SER A 286 -9.15 -10.83 9.33
CA SER A 286 -9.03 -11.24 7.93
C SER A 286 -7.74 -10.73 7.28
N GLY A 287 -7.36 -11.34 6.15
CA GLY A 287 -6.26 -10.87 5.31
C GLY A 287 -6.54 -9.54 4.58
N VAL A 288 -7.75 -8.99 4.68
CA VAL A 288 -8.16 -7.70 4.09
C VAL A 288 -8.39 -6.62 5.14
N ALA A 289 -7.94 -6.84 6.38
CA ALA A 289 -8.10 -5.89 7.46
C ALA A 289 -7.51 -4.50 7.10
N GLN A 290 -8.33 -3.46 7.21
CA GLN A 290 -7.93 -2.07 7.00
C GLN A 290 -8.24 -1.26 8.24
N HIS A 291 -7.61 -0.11 8.41
CA HIS A 291 -7.93 0.76 9.53
C HIS A 291 -8.04 2.23 9.15
N LYS A 292 -8.74 2.98 10.00
CA LYS A 292 -8.82 4.44 9.91
C LYS A 292 -8.75 5.06 11.30
N ILE A 293 -8.07 6.19 11.39
CA ILE A 293 -7.90 6.97 12.62
C ILE A 293 -8.91 8.11 12.62
N TYR A 294 -9.57 8.31 13.77
CA TYR A 294 -10.56 9.34 14.02
C TYR A 294 -10.13 10.18 15.22
N LYS A 295 -10.32 11.49 15.13
CA LYS A 295 -10.24 12.40 16.27
C LYS A 295 -11.47 12.24 17.17
N PRO A 296 -11.42 12.71 18.43
CA PRO A 296 -12.60 12.75 19.31
C PRO A 296 -13.84 13.39 18.65
N THR A 297 -13.64 14.44 17.86
CA THR A 297 -14.71 15.16 17.14
C THR A 297 -15.29 14.39 15.95
N GLU A 298 -14.67 13.28 15.55
CA GLU A 298 -15.01 12.52 14.33
C GLU A 298 -15.58 11.13 14.66
N ILE A 299 -15.68 10.75 15.95
CA ILE A 299 -16.11 9.41 16.40
C ILE A 299 -17.47 9.02 15.81
N SER A 300 -18.44 9.95 15.76
CA SER A 300 -19.78 9.70 15.22
C SER A 300 -19.81 9.35 13.73
N SER A 301 -18.72 9.64 13.00
CA SER A 301 -18.57 9.29 11.58
C SER A 301 -17.88 7.94 11.36
N ALA A 302 -17.44 7.27 12.43
CA ALA A 302 -16.75 6.00 12.33
C ALA A 302 -17.73 4.86 11.97
N PRO A 303 -17.47 4.09 10.91
CA PRO A 303 -18.30 2.95 10.53
C PRO A 303 -18.43 1.94 11.67
N GLY A 304 -19.67 1.53 11.98
CA GLY A 304 -19.94 0.58 13.07
C GLY A 304 -19.97 1.20 14.47
N PHE A 305 -19.78 2.51 14.62
CA PHE A 305 -19.93 3.14 15.93
C PHE A 305 -21.40 3.11 16.38
N ASP A 306 -21.66 2.49 17.53
CA ASP A 306 -22.94 2.53 18.22
C ASP A 306 -22.89 3.56 19.37
N PRO A 307 -23.67 4.66 19.30
CA PRO A 307 -23.69 5.69 20.33
C PRO A 307 -24.47 5.31 21.59
N ALA A 308 -25.19 4.19 21.59
CA ALA A 308 -26.10 3.76 22.65
C ALA A 308 -25.42 2.96 23.78
#